data_AF-A0A1H6G166-F1
#
_entry.id   AF-A0A1H6G166-F1
#
_cell.length_a   1.000
_cell.length_b   1.000
_cell.length_c   1.000
_cell.angle_alpha   90.00
_cell.angle_beta   90.00
_cell.angle_gamma   90.00
#
_symmetry.space_group_name_H-M   'P 1'
#
loop_
_entity.id
_entity.type
_entity.pdbx_description
1 polymer ?
#
loop_
_entity_poly.entity_id
_entity_poly.type
_entity_poly.pdbx_seq_one_letter_code
_entity_poly.pdbx_strand_id
1 'polypeptide(L)'
;MDVQRGLPAAVPHHSHAPSAPAQFESEAVLEASLGDLTTKERLLEVLREARAQAEEGLAEGRVIPESLLARDALRSAEQPGRLHVVAVMYEFVLSYFETMARWARWAEEEVALWPDTSRSDDLRRTVGVFRRALTRAAQLLPEARD
;
A
#
# COMPACT_ATOMS: atom_id res chain seq x y z
N MET A 1 -23.27 0.15 -41.60
CA MET A 1 -24.29 -0.22 -40.59
C MET A 1 -23.60 -0.06 -39.25
N ASP A 2 -23.73 1.15 -38.70
CA ASP A 2 -23.02 1.63 -37.52
C ASP A 2 -23.49 0.93 -36.25
N VAL A 3 -22.52 0.47 -35.44
CA VAL A 3 -22.76 0.04 -34.06
C VAL A 3 -21.95 0.97 -33.15
N GLN A 4 -22.30 2.26 -33.15
CA GLN A 4 -21.99 3.16 -32.04
C GLN A 4 -22.97 2.86 -30.90
N ARG A 5 -22.63 1.87 -30.05
CA ARG A 5 -23.24 1.81 -28.72
C ARG A 5 -22.75 3.03 -27.94
N GLY A 6 -23.66 3.98 -27.73
CA GLY A 6 -23.42 5.13 -26.88
C GLY A 6 -22.98 4.67 -25.50
N LEU A 7 -21.75 5.00 -25.11
CA LEU A 7 -21.37 5.02 -23.71
C LEU A 7 -22.32 5.99 -23.01
N PRO A 8 -22.95 5.60 -21.88
CA PRO A 8 -23.79 6.51 -21.13
C PRO A 8 -22.99 7.77 -20.76
N ALA A 9 -23.62 8.93 -20.93
CA ALA A 9 -23.04 10.22 -20.54
C ALA A 9 -22.44 10.11 -19.14
N ALA A 10 -21.17 10.49 -19.01
CA ALA A 10 -20.44 10.47 -17.74
C ALA A 10 -21.28 11.15 -16.67
N VAL A 11 -21.70 10.40 -15.65
CA VAL A 11 -22.62 10.94 -14.66
C VAL A 11 -21.84 11.95 -13.80
N PRO A 12 -22.26 13.22 -13.74
CA PRO A 12 -21.57 14.23 -12.95
C PRO A 12 -21.95 14.02 -11.47
N HIS A 13 -21.26 13.10 -10.81
CA HIS A 13 -21.37 12.89 -9.37
C HIS A 13 -20.17 13.54 -8.68
N HIS A 14 -20.06 14.86 -8.75
CA HIS A 14 -19.26 15.60 -7.77
C HIS A 14 -20.22 16.00 -6.66
N SER A 15 -20.38 15.12 -5.67
CA SER A 15 -21.09 15.51 -4.45
C SER A 15 -20.23 16.54 -3.72
N HIS A 16 -20.77 17.72 -3.45
CA HIS A 16 -20.14 18.70 -2.54
C HIS A 16 -20.05 18.22 -1.08
N ALA A 17 -20.53 17.00 -0.79
CA ALA A 17 -20.37 16.38 0.50
C ALA A 17 -18.88 16.10 0.77
N PRO A 18 -18.42 16.25 2.03
CA PRO A 18 -17.08 15.84 2.42
C PRO A 18 -16.81 14.38 2.02
N SER A 19 -15.59 14.10 1.57
CA SER A 19 -15.16 12.72 1.36
C SER A 19 -15.24 11.94 2.68
N ALA A 20 -15.76 10.72 2.62
CA ALA A 20 -15.71 9.81 3.77
C ALA A 20 -14.25 9.54 4.17
N PRO A 21 -13.98 9.22 5.45
CA PRO A 21 -12.65 8.81 5.88
C PRO A 21 -12.12 7.62 5.06
N ALA A 22 -10.83 7.62 4.76
CA ALA A 22 -10.19 6.50 4.07
C ALA A 22 -10.25 5.23 4.93
N GLN A 23 -10.60 4.10 4.30
CA GLN A 23 -10.57 2.78 4.90
C GLN A 23 -9.36 2.01 4.36
N PHE A 24 -8.67 1.27 5.23
CA PHE A 24 -7.56 0.40 4.86
C PHE A 24 -7.98 -1.04 5.08
N GLU A 25 -7.90 -1.84 4.01
CA GLU A 25 -8.21 -3.26 4.02
C GLU A 25 -7.04 -4.00 3.37
N SER A 26 -6.46 -4.97 4.10
CA SER A 26 -5.36 -5.79 3.60
C SER A 26 -5.43 -7.17 4.25
N GLU A 27 -5.70 -8.18 3.43
CA GLU A 27 -5.76 -9.58 3.87
C GLU A 27 -4.42 -10.00 4.50
N ALA A 28 -3.30 -9.60 3.91
CA ALA A 28 -1.97 -9.90 4.45
C ALA A 28 -1.77 -9.32 5.87
N VAL A 29 -2.26 -8.10 6.13
CA VAL A 29 -2.18 -7.50 7.48
C VAL A 29 -3.11 -8.23 8.45
N LEU A 30 -4.30 -8.62 7.99
CA LEU A 30 -5.24 -9.41 8.78
C LEU A 30 -4.65 -10.77 9.15
N GLU A 31 -4.16 -11.54 8.18
CA GLU A 31 -3.50 -12.83 8.40
C GLU A 31 -2.29 -12.69 9.32
N ALA A 32 -1.46 -11.65 9.14
CA ALA A 32 -0.34 -11.39 10.04
C ALA A 32 -0.77 -11.06 11.48
N SER A 33 -1.91 -10.39 11.67
CA SER A 33 -2.46 -10.11 13.00
C SER A 33 -2.99 -11.35 13.73
N LEU A 34 -3.33 -12.39 12.97
CA LEU A 34 -3.75 -13.71 13.44
C LEU A 34 -2.59 -14.72 13.43
N GLY A 35 -1.34 -14.22 13.42
CA GLY A 35 -0.14 -15.04 13.25
C GLY A 35 0.02 -16.14 14.31
N ASP A 36 -0.52 -15.95 15.51
CA ASP A 36 -0.51 -16.92 16.61
C ASP A 36 -1.47 -18.11 16.39
N LEU A 37 -2.40 -17.99 15.43
CA LEU A 37 -3.35 -19.04 15.04
C LEU A 37 -2.87 -19.88 13.85
N THR A 38 -1.67 -19.62 13.34
CA THR A 38 -1.08 -20.31 12.19
C THR A 38 0.36 -20.76 12.47
N THR A 39 0.98 -21.50 11.55
CA THR A 39 2.39 -21.89 11.68
C THR A 39 3.32 -20.76 11.26
N LYS A 40 4.55 -20.76 11.78
CA LYS A 40 5.60 -19.83 11.37
C LYS A 40 5.83 -19.86 9.87
N GLU A 41 5.84 -21.04 9.26
CA GLU A 41 6.04 -21.23 7.83
C GLU A 41 4.94 -20.54 7.02
N ARG A 42 3.68 -20.73 7.40
CA ARG A 42 2.54 -20.11 6.73
C ARG A 42 2.58 -18.59 6.89
N LEU A 43 2.89 -18.08 8.08
CA LEU A 43 3.02 -16.64 8.30
C LEU A 43 4.14 -16.04 7.43
N LEU A 44 5.27 -16.72 7.29
CA LEU A 44 6.37 -16.29 6.42
C LEU A 44 5.98 -16.30 4.93
N GLU A 45 5.18 -17.28 4.48
CA GLU A 45 4.65 -17.30 3.12
C GLU A 45 3.77 -16.07 2.84
N VAL A 46 2.83 -15.77 3.73
CA VAL A 46 1.95 -14.59 3.62
C VAL A 46 2.76 -13.29 3.50
N LEU A 47 3.78 -13.15 4.34
CA LEU A 47 4.64 -11.95 4.33
C LEU A 47 5.47 -11.84 3.05
N ARG A 48 5.95 -12.96 2.51
CA ARG A 48 6.66 -12.98 1.22
C ARG A 48 5.75 -12.67 0.05
N GLU A 49 4.55 -13.21 0.03
CA GLU A 49 3.54 -12.92 -0.98
C GLU A 49 3.17 -11.43 -0.96
N ALA A 50 2.91 -10.88 0.22
CA ALA A 50 2.64 -9.45 0.39
C ALA A 50 3.81 -8.57 -0.08
N ARG A 51 5.05 -8.97 0.23
CA ARG A 51 6.26 -8.28 -0.25
C ARG A 51 6.36 -8.34 -1.77
N ALA A 52 6.19 -9.52 -2.36
CA ALA A 52 6.28 -9.72 -3.80
C ALA A 52 5.21 -8.90 -4.54
N GLN A 53 3.96 -8.92 -4.07
CA GLN A 53 2.88 -8.13 -4.64
C GLN A 53 3.17 -6.61 -4.57
N ALA A 54 3.73 -6.14 -3.45
CA ALA A 54 4.09 -4.73 -3.31
C ALA A 54 5.28 -4.34 -4.21
N GLU A 55 6.29 -5.21 -4.34
CA GLU A 55 7.43 -5.01 -5.23
C GLU A 55 7.02 -5.04 -6.72
N GLU A 56 6.08 -5.90 -7.10
CA GLU A 56 5.46 -5.92 -8.43
C GLU A 56 4.67 -4.63 -8.68
N GLY A 57 3.84 -4.18 -7.73
CA GLY A 57 3.12 -2.92 -7.82
C GLY A 57 4.03 -1.69 -7.97
N LEU A 58 5.20 -1.68 -7.33
CA LEU A 58 6.21 -0.64 -7.54
C LEU A 58 6.82 -0.70 -8.95
N ALA A 59 7.08 -1.90 -9.47
CA ALA A 59 7.63 -2.09 -10.81
C ALA A 59 6.63 -1.68 -11.90
N GLU A 60 5.39 -2.16 -11.82
CA GLU A 60 4.29 -1.77 -12.69
C GLU A 60 3.99 -0.28 -12.59
N GLY A 61 4.00 0.23 -11.35
CA GLY A 61 3.94 1.63 -11.02
C GLY A 61 4.86 2.40 -11.97
N ARG A 62 6.17 2.13 -11.97
CA ARG A 62 7.16 2.88 -12.77
C ARG A 62 6.89 2.87 -14.28
N VAL A 63 6.38 1.77 -14.83
CA VAL A 63 6.16 1.62 -16.28
C VAL A 63 5.04 2.54 -16.79
N ILE A 64 3.99 2.76 -15.99
CA ILE A 64 2.78 3.47 -16.45
C ILE A 64 3.06 4.97 -16.74
N PRO A 65 3.66 5.77 -15.84
CA PRO A 65 4.00 7.17 -16.14
C PRO A 65 5.02 7.30 -17.26
N GLU A 66 6.02 6.41 -17.33
CA GLU A 66 6.99 6.43 -18.42
C GLU A 66 6.29 6.26 -19.76
N SER A 67 5.31 5.36 -19.85
CA SER A 67 4.49 5.18 -21.05
C SER A 67 3.58 6.38 -21.36
N LEU A 68 3.05 7.06 -20.33
CA LEU A 68 2.24 8.27 -20.47
C LEU A 68 3.07 9.47 -20.96
N LEU A 69 4.33 9.57 -20.50
CA LEU A 69 5.28 10.59 -20.93
C LEU A 69 5.84 10.30 -22.33
N ALA A 70 6.03 9.03 -22.69
CA ALA A 70 6.57 8.61 -23.98
C ALA A 70 5.56 8.68 -25.13
N ARG A 71 4.25 8.64 -24.84
CA ARG A 71 3.20 8.77 -25.86
C ARG A 71 2.98 10.23 -26.24
N ASP A 72 2.71 10.48 -27.52
CA ASP A 72 2.13 11.74 -28.05
C ASP A 72 0.76 12.11 -27.41
N ALA A 73 0.28 11.35 -26.43
CA ALA A 73 -0.87 11.66 -25.58
C ALA A 73 -0.72 13.00 -24.83
N LEU A 74 0.51 13.49 -24.65
CA LEU A 74 0.78 14.84 -24.16
C LEU A 74 0.62 15.93 -25.23
N ARG A 75 0.69 15.56 -26.51
CA ARG A 75 0.56 16.48 -27.66
C ARG A 75 -0.87 16.57 -28.18
N SER A 76 -1.77 15.64 -27.86
CA SER A 76 -3.19 15.87 -28.11
C SER A 76 -3.67 16.95 -27.14
N ALA A 77 -4.16 18.07 -27.67
CA ALA A 77 -4.55 19.26 -26.92
C ALA A 77 -5.67 19.03 -25.88
N GLU A 78 -6.18 17.80 -25.75
CA GLU A 78 -7.28 17.42 -24.87
C GLU A 78 -6.84 16.88 -23.50
N GLN A 79 -5.56 16.53 -23.28
CA GLN A 79 -5.09 15.94 -22.01
C GLN A 79 -3.93 16.60 -21.24
N PRO A 80 -3.18 17.62 -21.71
CA PRO A 80 -2.07 18.18 -20.91
C PRO A 80 -2.54 18.82 -19.59
N GLY A 81 -3.82 19.21 -19.50
CA GLY A 81 -4.40 19.86 -18.33
C GLY A 81 -4.56 18.97 -17.09
N ARG A 82 -4.37 17.65 -17.14
CA ARG A 82 -4.60 16.77 -15.96
C ARG A 82 -3.36 16.10 -15.39
N LEU A 83 -2.18 16.30 -15.98
CA LEU A 83 -0.95 15.65 -15.50
C LEU A 83 -0.66 15.91 -14.03
N HIS A 84 -0.84 17.13 -13.57
CA HIS A 84 -0.62 17.49 -12.17
C HIS A 84 -1.57 16.73 -11.22
N VAL A 85 -2.82 16.48 -11.64
CA VAL A 85 -3.79 15.68 -10.86
C VAL A 85 -3.38 14.21 -10.85
N VAL A 86 -2.99 13.68 -12.01
CA VAL A 86 -2.52 12.30 -12.14
C VAL A 86 -1.27 12.07 -11.29
N ALA A 87 -0.33 13.02 -11.26
CA ALA A 87 0.89 12.95 -10.46
C ALA A 87 0.60 12.83 -8.96
N VAL A 88 -0.37 13.59 -8.42
CA VAL A 88 -0.76 13.50 -7.00
C VAL A 88 -1.31 12.12 -6.65
N MET A 89 -2.20 11.58 -7.47
CA MET A 89 -2.76 10.24 -7.25
C MET A 89 -1.69 9.16 -7.38
N TYR A 90 -0.78 9.32 -8.35
CA TYR A 90 0.27 8.36 -8.59
C TYR A 90 1.32 8.33 -7.47
N GLU A 91 1.68 9.48 -6.91
CA GLU A 91 2.54 9.58 -5.73
C GLU A 91 1.97 8.81 -4.54
N PHE A 92 0.64 8.89 -4.32
CA PHE A 92 -0.04 8.11 -3.29
C PHE A 92 0.07 6.60 -3.54
N VAL A 93 -0.16 6.14 -4.78
CA VAL A 93 -0.07 4.72 -5.14
C VAL A 93 1.35 4.17 -4.93
N LEU A 94 2.38 4.92 -5.34
CA LEU A 94 3.76 4.53 -5.08
C LEU A 94 4.08 4.48 -3.58
N SER A 95 3.65 5.50 -2.84
CA SER A 95 3.84 5.56 -1.38
C SER A 95 3.16 4.38 -0.66
N TYR A 96 1.99 3.96 -1.14
CA TYR A 96 1.28 2.79 -0.65
C TYR A 96 2.09 1.50 -0.85
N PHE A 97 2.53 1.22 -2.08
CA PHE A 97 3.30 0.00 -2.36
C PHE A 97 4.67 0.02 -1.67
N GLU A 98 5.34 1.17 -1.60
CA GLU A 98 6.59 1.30 -0.84
C GLU A 98 6.37 1.00 0.65
N THR A 99 5.29 1.51 1.21
CA THR A 99 4.93 1.25 2.62
C THR A 99 4.64 -0.22 2.87
N MET A 100 3.87 -0.86 1.99
CA MET A 100 3.59 -2.30 2.06
C MET A 100 4.86 -3.14 1.93
N ALA A 101 5.72 -2.86 0.95
CA ALA A 101 6.97 -3.60 0.74
C ALA A 101 7.92 -3.47 1.95
N ARG A 102 8.05 -2.25 2.49
CA ARG A 102 8.88 -1.98 3.66
C ARG A 102 8.34 -2.69 4.91
N TRP A 103 7.03 -2.66 5.13
CA TRP A 103 6.39 -3.37 6.24
C TRP A 103 6.58 -4.88 6.11
N ALA A 104 6.25 -5.45 4.95
CA ALA A 104 6.30 -6.90 4.72
C ALA A 104 7.73 -7.44 4.88
N ARG A 105 8.74 -6.72 4.37
CA ARG A 105 10.16 -7.07 4.55
C ARG A 105 10.57 -7.09 6.02
N TRP A 106 10.26 -6.02 6.75
CA TRP A 106 10.59 -5.95 8.18
C TRP A 106 9.89 -7.06 8.97
N ALA A 107 8.61 -7.31 8.68
CA ALA A 107 7.84 -8.36 9.33
C ALA A 107 8.41 -9.76 9.01
N GLU A 108 8.77 -10.03 7.75
CA GLU A 108 9.41 -11.27 7.33
C GLU A 108 10.72 -11.51 8.10
N GLU A 109 11.58 -10.49 8.17
CA GLU A 109 12.85 -10.53 8.90
C GLU A 109 12.67 -10.77 10.40
N GLU A 110 11.66 -10.13 11.03
CA GLU A 110 11.39 -10.31 12.45
C GLU A 110 10.81 -11.71 12.74
N VAL A 111 9.81 -12.16 11.97
CA VAL A 111 9.18 -13.48 12.14
C VAL A 111 10.18 -14.60 11.88
N ALA A 112 11.11 -14.43 10.92
CA ALA A 112 12.14 -15.43 10.65
C ALA A 112 12.99 -15.76 11.89
N LEU A 113 13.10 -14.83 12.83
CA LEU A 113 13.89 -14.97 14.05
C LEU A 113 13.10 -15.57 15.22
N TRP A 114 11.79 -15.78 15.08
CA TRP A 114 10.98 -16.39 16.13
C TRP A 114 11.18 -17.91 16.17
N PRO A 115 11.19 -18.55 17.35
CA PRO A 115 11.21 -20.00 17.43
C PRO A 115 9.88 -20.62 16.96
N ASP A 116 8.76 -20.00 17.31
CA ASP A 116 7.38 -20.38 16.96
C ASP A 116 6.47 -19.13 17.02
N THR A 117 5.25 -19.20 16.46
CA THR A 117 4.26 -18.11 16.48
C THR A 117 3.49 -18.01 17.78
N SER A 118 3.31 -19.10 18.52
CA SER A 118 2.47 -19.13 19.71
C SER A 118 3.15 -18.59 20.97
N ARG A 119 4.49 -18.57 20.99
CA ARG A 119 5.28 -18.21 22.17
C ARG A 119 6.59 -17.54 21.80
N SER A 120 6.91 -16.50 22.56
CA SER A 120 8.25 -15.91 22.61
C SER A 120 8.98 -16.43 23.83
N ASP A 121 10.17 -16.99 23.64
CA ASP A 121 11.12 -17.35 24.70
C ASP A 121 12.00 -16.17 25.14
N ASP A 122 11.95 -15.04 24.42
CA ASP A 122 12.71 -13.82 24.68
C ASP A 122 11.79 -12.59 24.83
N LEU A 123 11.27 -12.39 26.05
CA LEU A 123 10.45 -11.24 26.40
C LEU A 123 11.18 -9.90 26.17
N ARG A 124 12.50 -9.84 26.38
CA ARG A 124 13.26 -8.58 26.18
C ARG A 124 13.25 -8.19 24.72
N ARG A 125 13.45 -9.16 23.83
CA ARG A 125 13.34 -8.95 22.38
C ARG A 125 11.95 -8.47 22.02
N THR A 126 10.89 -9.18 22.42
CA THR A 126 9.49 -8.82 22.09
C THR A 126 9.14 -7.41 22.52
N VAL A 127 9.48 -7.03 23.76
CA VAL A 127 9.28 -5.65 24.25
C VAL A 127 10.11 -4.64 23.44
N GLY A 128 11.32 -5.02 23.04
CA GLY A 128 12.16 -4.21 22.15
C GLY A 128 11.53 -3.95 20.78
N VAL A 129 10.97 -4.98 20.14
CA VAL A 129 10.24 -4.86 18.87
C VAL A 129 9.05 -3.90 19.03
N PHE A 130 8.24 -4.12 20.06
CA PHE A 130 7.05 -3.30 20.32
C PHE A 130 7.40 -1.84 20.60
N ARG A 131 8.45 -1.58 21.38
CA ARG A 131 8.96 -0.21 21.62
C ARG A 131 9.42 0.46 20.34
N ARG A 132 10.11 -0.25 19.43
CA ARG A 132 10.48 0.32 18.12
C ARG A 132 9.24 0.73 17.32
N ALA A 133 8.19 -0.08 17.33
CA ALA A 133 6.92 0.26 16.68
C ALA A 133 6.28 1.51 17.30
N LEU A 134 6.26 1.64 18.63
CA LEU A 134 5.76 2.83 19.32
C LEU A 134 6.58 4.09 19.02
N THR A 135 7.91 3.99 19.02
CA THR A 135 8.78 5.13 18.67
C THR A 135 8.53 5.59 17.24
N ARG A 136 8.36 4.65 16.30
CA ARG A 136 8.01 4.99 14.91
C ARG A 136 6.64 5.68 14.83
N ALA A 137 5.64 5.18 15.57
CA ALA A 137 4.33 5.81 15.63
C ALA A 137 4.41 7.26 16.16
N ALA A 138 5.20 7.50 17.21
CA ALA A 138 5.42 8.85 17.75
C ALA A 138 6.10 9.79 16.75
N GLN A 139 7.02 9.29 15.92
CA GLN A 139 7.65 10.08 14.85
C GLN A 139 6.68 10.44 13.71
N LEU A 140 5.71 9.56 13.42
CA LEU A 140 4.69 9.79 12.40
C LEU A 140 3.55 10.69 12.88
N LEU A 141 3.38 10.81 14.21
CA LEU A 141 2.39 11.66 14.86
C LEU A 141 3.13 12.74 15.68
N PRO A 142 3.92 13.62 15.03
CA PRO A 142 4.85 14.50 15.72
C PRO A 142 4.18 15.47 16.70
N GLU A 143 2.88 15.71 16.57
CA GLU A 143 1.92 16.07 17.63
C GLU A 143 0.63 16.64 17.02
N ALA A 144 -0.52 16.07 17.39
CA ALA A 144 -1.74 16.86 17.56
C ALA A 144 -1.59 17.60 18.90
N ARG A 145 -0.70 18.59 18.95
CA ARG A 145 -0.64 19.56 20.05
C ARG A 145 -1.56 20.70 19.64
N ASP A 146 -2.81 20.61 20.11
CA ASP A 146 -3.57 21.67 20.76
C ASP A 146 -4.81 21.07 21.44
#